data_AF-A0A5S9MEJ3-F1
#
_entry.id   AF-A0A5S9MEJ3-F1
#
_cell.length_a   1.000
_cell.length_b   1.000
_cell.length_c   1.000
_cell.angle_alpha   90.00
_cell.angle_beta   90.00
_cell.angle_gamma   90.00
#
_symmetry.space_group_name_H-M   'P 1'
#
loop_
_entity.id
_entity.type
_entity.pdbx_description
1 polymer ?
#
loop_
_entity_poly.entity_id
_entity_poly.type
_entity_poly.pdbx_seq_one_letter_code
_entity_poly.pdbx_strand_id
1 'polypeptide(L)'
;MNGAPIEDEEWLSLVNEIKPLVDELDQTELGAATEFEIITACAFAYFDHVHQVDFVLLETGLGGRLDSTNIAVPILTAITSIGHDHMAILGDTHLNKLQLKKAGIIKEGIPMITAVHQLEALAVIQKHSQRKKKCRMYFFT
;
A
#
# COMPACT_ATOMS: atom_id res chain seq x y z
N MET A 1 -0.05 16.43 -7.14
CA MET A 1 -1.45 16.68 -7.56
C MET A 1 -1.59 16.65 -9.07
N ASN A 2 -2.54 15.88 -9.63
CA ASN A 2 -2.83 15.85 -11.09
C ASN A 2 -1.57 15.72 -11.99
N GLY A 3 -0.61 14.88 -11.58
CA GLY A 3 0.65 14.67 -12.31
C GLY A 3 1.78 15.64 -11.96
N ALA A 4 1.52 16.71 -11.21
CA ALA A 4 2.55 17.59 -10.64
C ALA A 4 3.01 17.07 -9.27
N PRO A 5 4.30 17.23 -8.91
CA PRO A 5 4.79 16.96 -7.55
C PRO A 5 4.17 17.95 -6.54
N ILE A 6 4.35 17.66 -5.25
CA ILE A 6 4.03 18.58 -4.15
C ILE A 6 5.04 19.74 -4.14
N GLU A 7 4.62 20.94 -3.74
CA GLU A 7 5.51 22.10 -3.57
C GLU A 7 6.34 21.99 -2.28
N ASP A 8 7.57 22.51 -2.28
CA ASP A 8 8.49 22.42 -1.14
C ASP A 8 7.92 23.03 0.15
N GLU A 9 7.16 24.13 0.03
CA GLU A 9 6.52 24.80 1.17
C GLU A 9 5.40 23.94 1.78
N GLU A 10 4.60 23.27 0.95
CA GLU A 10 3.54 22.36 1.39
C GLU A 10 4.14 21.13 2.08
N TRP A 11 5.21 20.57 1.50
CA TRP A 11 5.96 19.47 2.09
C TRP A 11 6.54 19.83 3.46
N LEU A 12 7.19 20.98 3.56
CA LEU A 12 7.76 21.46 4.82
C LEU A 12 6.67 21.64 5.89
N SER A 13 5.50 22.18 5.51
CA SER A 13 4.38 22.33 6.42
C SER A 13 3.89 20.99 6.97
N LEU A 14 3.72 19.98 6.10
CA LEU A 14 3.30 18.64 6.50
C LEU A 14 4.31 17.97 7.44
N VAL A 15 5.61 18.07 7.12
CA VAL A 15 6.65 17.49 7.97
C VAL A 15 6.65 18.13 9.36
N ASN A 16 6.48 19.45 9.44
CA ASN A 16 6.40 20.15 10.72
C ASN A 16 5.13 19.78 11.52
N GLU A 17 4.02 19.51 10.84
CA GLU A 17 2.79 19.02 11.45
C GLU A 17 2.95 17.61 12.04
N ILE A 18 3.57 16.70 11.29
CA ILE A 18 3.72 15.29 11.67
C ILE A 18 4.86 15.07 12.67
N LYS A 19 5.92 15.89 12.62
CA LYS A 19 7.09 15.77 13.50
C LYS A 19 6.77 15.58 15.00
N PRO A 20 5.92 16.40 15.65
CA PRO A 20 5.63 16.21 17.07
C PRO A 20 4.98 14.85 17.37
N LEU A 21 4.18 14.30 16.44
CA LEU A 21 3.57 12.98 16.59
C LEU A 21 4.61 11.86 16.48
N VAL A 22 5.59 12.03 15.59
CA VAL A 22 6.72 11.09 15.45
C VAL A 22 7.60 11.11 16.71
N ASP A 23 7.89 12.30 17.24
CA ASP A 23 8.66 12.47 18.47
C ASP A 23 7.93 11.84 19.68
N GLU A 24 6.59 11.94 19.74
CA GLU A 24 5.77 11.27 20.76
C GLU A 24 5.79 9.75 20.61
N LEU A 25 5.63 9.23 19.38
CA LEU A 25 5.66 7.80 19.10
C LEU A 25 6.98 7.15 19.53
N ASP A 26 8.10 7.84 19.33
CA ASP A 26 9.44 7.36 19.72
C ASP A 26 9.59 7.14 21.24
N GLN A 27 8.78 7.84 22.06
CA GLN A 27 8.77 7.64 23.51
C GLN A 27 7.88 6.47 23.96
N THR A 28 7.14 5.84 23.05
CA THR A 28 6.30 4.68 23.34
C THR A 28 7.05 3.37 23.16
N GLU A 29 6.42 2.27 23.58
CA GLU A 29 6.93 0.91 23.35
C GLU A 29 6.98 0.49 21.87
N LEU A 30 6.36 1.27 20.97
CA LEU A 30 6.39 1.04 19.52
C LEU A 30 7.68 1.54 18.86
N GLY A 31 8.37 2.51 19.49
CA GLY A 31 9.62 3.11 19.00
C GLY A 31 9.44 4.06 17.80
N ALA A 32 10.56 4.54 17.27
CA ALA A 32 10.57 5.48 16.14
C ALA A 32 9.86 4.96 14.88
N ALA A 33 9.08 5.83 14.24
CA ALA A 33 8.54 5.58 12.90
C ALA A 33 9.67 5.50 11.86
N THR A 34 9.50 4.61 10.90
CA THR A 34 10.36 4.55 9.70
C THR A 34 10.10 5.72 8.78
N GLU A 35 11.07 6.06 7.93
CA GLU A 35 10.92 7.12 6.92
C GLU A 35 9.67 6.90 6.05
N PHE A 36 9.40 5.67 5.63
CA PHE A 36 8.24 5.36 4.80
C PHE A 36 6.90 5.54 5.53
N GLU A 37 6.85 5.23 6.83
CA GLU A 37 5.67 5.49 7.65
C GLU A 37 5.40 6.99 7.78
N ILE A 38 6.45 7.80 7.96
CA ILE A 38 6.35 9.26 8.04
C ILE A 38 5.86 9.83 6.70
N ILE A 39 6.47 9.43 5.58
CA ILE A 39 6.04 9.87 4.24
C ILE A 39 4.59 9.48 3.97
N THR A 40 4.19 8.27 4.36
CA THR A 40 2.80 7.79 4.18
C THR A 40 1.82 8.62 5.02
N ALA A 41 2.17 8.97 6.26
CA ALA A 41 1.35 9.83 7.11
C ALA A 41 1.21 11.24 6.51
N CYS A 42 2.32 11.84 6.04
CA CYS A 42 2.29 13.12 5.33
C CYS A 42 1.42 13.06 4.07
N ALA A 43 1.48 11.97 3.30
CA ALA A 43 0.66 11.81 2.11
C ALA A 43 -0.84 11.76 2.45
N PHE A 44 -1.24 11.07 3.52
CA PHE A 44 -2.63 11.07 3.96
C PHE A 44 -3.09 12.44 4.44
N ALA A 45 -2.30 13.13 5.26
CA ALA A 45 -2.58 14.50 5.70
C ALA A 45 -2.72 15.47 4.50
N TYR A 46 -1.83 15.34 3.51
CA TYR A 46 -1.87 16.14 2.30
C TYR A 46 -3.20 15.98 1.55
N PHE A 47 -3.66 14.74 1.35
CA PHE A 47 -4.92 14.48 0.64
C PHE A 47 -6.19 14.71 1.48
N ASP A 48 -6.07 14.81 2.81
CA ASP A 48 -7.19 15.05 3.72
C ASP A 48 -7.52 16.54 3.88
N HIS A 49 -6.51 17.37 4.16
CA HIS A 49 -6.74 18.77 4.55
C HIS A 49 -5.91 19.83 3.82
N VAL A 50 -4.82 19.47 3.11
CA VAL A 50 -4.10 20.44 2.27
C VAL A 50 -4.73 20.53 0.88
N HIS A 51 -4.93 19.39 0.23
CA HIS A 51 -5.59 19.26 -1.06
C HIS A 51 -6.55 18.08 -1.08
N GLN A 52 -7.84 18.37 -0.87
CA GLN A 52 -8.88 17.36 -1.01
C GLN A 52 -9.04 16.94 -2.47
N VAL A 53 -9.02 15.63 -2.70
CA VAL A 53 -9.13 15.01 -4.03
C VAL A 53 -10.25 13.99 -4.10
N ASP A 54 -10.82 13.81 -5.29
CA ASP A 54 -11.85 12.78 -5.52
C ASP A 54 -11.27 11.36 -5.43
N PHE A 55 -10.04 11.17 -5.92
CA PHE A 55 -9.37 9.88 -5.95
C PHE A 55 -7.88 10.02 -5.66
N VAL A 56 -7.35 9.06 -4.90
CA VAL A 56 -5.92 8.88 -4.68
C VAL A 56 -5.50 7.54 -5.29
N LEU A 57 -4.48 7.58 -6.16
CA LEU A 57 -3.76 6.37 -6.57
C LEU A 57 -2.65 6.12 -5.55
N LEU A 58 -2.86 5.17 -4.65
CA LEU A 58 -1.92 4.85 -3.59
C LEU A 58 -1.12 3.59 -3.94
N GLU A 59 0.17 3.76 -4.21
CA GLU A 59 1.09 2.65 -4.49
C GLU A 59 1.64 2.06 -3.18
N THR A 60 1.64 0.73 -3.07
CA THR A 60 2.31 0.05 -1.95
C THR A 60 3.82 0.20 -2.06
N GLY A 61 4.51 0.56 -0.97
CA GLY A 61 5.97 0.64 -0.96
C GLY A 61 6.64 -0.72 -1.11
N LEU A 62 6.31 -1.67 -0.21
CA LEU A 62 6.84 -3.03 -0.25
C LEU A 62 5.80 -4.09 0.11
N GLY A 63 5.56 -4.99 -0.84
CA GLY A 63 4.65 -6.11 -0.63
C GLY A 63 3.19 -5.66 -0.62
N GLY A 64 2.62 -5.41 0.56
CA GLY A 64 1.21 -5.00 0.68
C GLY A 64 0.61 -5.26 2.05
N ARG A 65 0.65 -6.50 2.57
CA ARG A 65 -0.02 -6.87 3.84
C ARG A 65 0.36 -6.00 5.03
N LEU A 66 1.65 -5.73 5.18
CA LEU A 66 2.24 -4.95 6.28
C LEU A 66 2.81 -3.62 5.76
N ASP A 67 2.37 -3.20 4.58
CA ASP A 67 2.79 -1.92 4.03
C ASP A 67 2.05 -0.79 4.74
N SER A 68 2.73 0.33 4.99
CA SER A 68 2.14 1.49 5.69
C SER A 68 0.90 2.02 4.97
N THR A 69 0.81 1.88 3.64
CA THR A 69 -0.37 2.29 2.87
C THR A 69 -1.61 1.42 3.12
N ASN A 70 -1.43 0.21 3.65
CA ASN A 70 -2.49 -0.78 3.80
C ASN A 70 -3.48 -0.49 4.94
N ILE A 71 -3.30 0.64 5.65
CA ILE A 71 -4.32 1.17 6.56
C ILE A 71 -5.53 1.75 5.81
N ALA A 72 -5.36 2.12 4.54
CA ALA A 72 -6.43 2.67 3.73
C ALA A 72 -7.54 1.65 3.44
N VAL A 73 -8.78 2.15 3.33
CA VAL A 73 -9.94 1.40 2.84
C VAL A 73 -10.30 1.92 1.44
N PRO A 74 -9.74 1.31 0.38
CA PRO A 74 -9.92 1.82 -0.97
C PRO A 74 -11.25 1.36 -1.56
N ILE A 75 -11.70 2.04 -2.63
CA ILE A 75 -12.84 1.60 -3.44
C ILE A 75 -12.48 0.48 -4.43
N LEU A 76 -11.20 0.29 -4.70
CA LEU A 76 -10.65 -0.69 -5.65
C LEU A 76 -9.21 -1.03 -5.25
N THR A 77 -8.82 -2.29 -5.40
CA THR A 77 -7.41 -2.70 -5.24
C THR A 77 -6.87 -3.26 -6.55
N ALA A 78 -5.57 -3.11 -6.77
CA ALA A 78 -4.94 -3.60 -8.00
C ALA A 78 -3.62 -4.32 -7.70
N ILE A 79 -3.42 -5.48 -8.32
CA ILE A 79 -2.14 -6.20 -8.34
C ILE A 79 -1.70 -6.30 -9.80
N THR A 80 -0.83 -5.38 -10.21
CA THR A 80 -0.38 -5.21 -11.61
C THR A 80 0.56 -6.34 -12.04
N SER A 81 1.57 -6.65 -11.25
CA SER A 81 2.52 -7.72 -11.53
C SER A 81 3.07 -8.34 -10.26
N ILE A 82 3.68 -9.51 -10.40
CA ILE A 82 4.48 -10.14 -9.34
C ILE A 82 5.87 -10.34 -9.93
N GLY A 83 6.74 -9.35 -9.71
CA GLY A 83 8.14 -9.38 -10.10
C GLY A 83 9.01 -10.24 -9.18
N HIS A 84 10.18 -10.63 -9.68
CA HIS A 84 11.25 -11.28 -8.91
C HIS A 84 12.10 -10.27 -8.11
N ASP A 85 11.73 -8.99 -8.10
CA ASP A 85 12.58 -7.86 -7.71
C ASP A 85 13.04 -7.84 -6.24
N HIS A 86 12.56 -8.77 -5.41
CA HIS A 86 12.99 -8.92 -4.02
C HIS A 86 13.65 -10.28 -3.71
N MET A 87 13.98 -11.10 -4.72
CA MET A 87 14.66 -12.38 -4.47
C MET A 87 16.02 -12.20 -3.78
N ALA A 88 16.71 -11.08 -4.01
CA ALA A 88 17.97 -10.75 -3.33
C ALA A 88 17.83 -10.53 -1.81
N ILE A 89 16.65 -10.11 -1.33
CA ILE A 89 16.38 -9.90 0.11
C ILE A 89 15.70 -11.14 0.71
N LEU A 90 15.03 -11.97 -0.11
CA LEU A 90 14.04 -12.94 0.39
C LEU A 90 14.26 -14.41 -0.04
N GLY A 91 15.22 -14.73 -0.92
CA GLY A 91 15.63 -16.11 -1.27
C GLY A 91 14.63 -16.93 -2.12
N ASP A 92 15.15 -17.93 -2.82
CA ASP A 92 14.49 -18.66 -3.93
C ASP A 92 13.28 -19.53 -3.56
N THR A 93 13.04 -19.80 -2.27
CA THR A 93 11.92 -20.64 -1.80
C THR A 93 10.70 -19.85 -1.33
N HIS A 94 10.63 -18.55 -1.62
CA HIS A 94 9.68 -17.62 -0.99
C HIS A 94 8.67 -16.94 -1.93
N LEU A 95 8.52 -17.40 -3.17
CA LEU A 95 7.50 -16.90 -4.11
C LEU A 95 6.09 -16.91 -3.48
N ASN A 96 5.70 -17.99 -2.81
CA ASN A 96 4.43 -18.08 -2.07
C ASN A 96 4.33 -17.00 -0.97
N LYS A 97 5.41 -16.69 -0.24
CA LYS A 97 5.39 -15.67 0.82
C LYS A 97 5.23 -14.26 0.24
N LEU A 98 5.88 -13.96 -0.89
CA LEU A 98 5.74 -12.67 -1.57
C LEU A 98 4.34 -12.47 -2.14
N GLN A 99 3.79 -13.51 -2.78
CA GLN A 99 2.43 -13.53 -3.30
C GLN A 99 1.39 -13.30 -2.19
N LEU A 100 1.59 -13.95 -1.03
CA LEU A 100 0.76 -13.75 0.16
C LEU A 100 0.86 -12.33 0.73
N LYS A 101 2.04 -11.70 0.66
CA LYS A 101 2.20 -10.31 1.09
C LYS A 101 1.43 -9.35 0.18
N LYS A 102 1.57 -9.48 -1.14
CA LYS A 102 0.86 -8.62 -2.11
C LYS A 102 -0.66 -8.81 -2.05
N ALA A 103 -1.15 -10.04 -1.94
CA ALA A 103 -2.57 -10.33 -1.76
C ALA A 103 -3.17 -9.78 -0.44
N GLY A 104 -2.33 -9.28 0.48
CA GLY A 104 -2.76 -8.67 1.73
C GLY A 104 -3.48 -7.33 1.58
N ILE A 105 -3.38 -6.67 0.42
CA ILE A 105 -4.13 -5.43 0.14
C ILE A 105 -5.60 -5.69 -0.16
N ILE A 106 -5.98 -6.93 -0.52
CA ILE A 106 -7.36 -7.27 -0.88
C ILE A 106 -8.26 -7.12 0.36
N LYS A 107 -9.25 -6.24 0.29
CA LYS A 107 -10.17 -5.92 1.39
C LYS A 107 -11.55 -6.56 1.21
N GLU A 108 -12.27 -6.69 2.32
CA GLU A 108 -13.64 -7.20 2.35
C GLU A 108 -14.59 -6.28 1.59
N GLY A 109 -15.43 -6.83 0.71
CA GLY A 109 -16.41 -6.04 -0.06
C GLY A 109 -15.83 -5.10 -1.11
N ILE A 110 -14.51 -5.02 -1.25
CA ILE A 110 -13.82 -4.16 -2.20
C ILE A 110 -13.44 -4.97 -3.45
N PRO A 111 -13.78 -4.52 -4.67
CA PRO A 111 -13.35 -5.19 -5.89
C PRO A 111 -11.82 -5.14 -6.06
N MET A 112 -11.30 -6.10 -6.81
CA MET A 112 -9.88 -6.13 -7.16
C MET A 112 -9.65 -6.42 -8.65
N ILE A 113 -8.60 -5.81 -9.20
CA ILE A 113 -8.12 -6.07 -10.57
C ILE A 113 -6.73 -6.69 -10.48
N THR A 114 -6.43 -7.65 -11.36
CA THR A 114 -5.06 -8.12 -11.54
C THR A 114 -4.67 -8.27 -12.99
N ALA A 115 -3.41 -8.00 -13.30
CA ALA A 115 -2.75 -8.31 -14.56
C ALA A 115 -1.65 -9.38 -14.38
N VAL A 116 -1.75 -10.20 -13.32
CA VAL A 116 -0.84 -11.31 -13.05
C VAL A 116 -1.20 -12.51 -13.92
N HIS A 117 -0.24 -13.00 -14.70
CA HIS A 117 -0.42 -14.14 -15.61
C HIS A 117 0.21 -15.45 -15.09
N GLN A 118 1.10 -15.38 -14.10
CA GLN A 118 1.73 -16.57 -13.52
C GLN A 118 0.69 -17.39 -12.74
N LEU A 119 0.45 -18.64 -13.14
CA LEU A 119 -0.63 -19.47 -12.62
C LEU A 119 -0.56 -19.67 -11.11
N GLU A 120 0.64 -19.88 -10.56
CA GLU A 120 0.87 -20.11 -9.14
C GLU A 120 0.52 -18.87 -8.31
N ALA A 121 0.99 -17.72 -8.76
CA ALA A 121 0.72 -16.43 -8.13
C ALA A 121 -0.77 -16.09 -8.21
N LEU A 122 -1.37 -16.37 -9.36
CA LEU A 122 -2.78 -16.14 -9.59
C LEU A 122 -3.65 -16.99 -8.67
N ALA A 123 -3.30 -18.26 -8.47
CA ALA A 123 -4.00 -19.15 -7.54
C ALA A 123 -4.00 -18.61 -6.10
N VAL A 124 -2.89 -17.99 -5.65
CA VAL A 124 -2.80 -17.36 -4.33
C VAL A 124 -3.72 -16.13 -4.22
N ILE A 125 -3.71 -15.27 -5.24
CA ILE A 125 -4.57 -14.07 -5.32
C ILE A 125 -6.04 -14.48 -5.33
N GLN A 126 -6.44 -15.41 -6.20
CA GLN A 126 -7.81 -15.93 -6.28
C GLN A 126 -8.27 -16.50 -4.94
N LYS A 127 -7.43 -17.32 -4.29
CA LYS A 127 -7.74 -17.88 -2.97
C LYS A 127 -7.92 -16.81 -1.90
N HIS A 128 -7.16 -15.71 -1.95
CA HIS A 128 -7.34 -14.57 -1.05
C HIS A 128 -8.63 -13.81 -1.33
N SER A 129 -8.90 -13.49 -2.60
CA SER A 129 -10.14 -12.83 -3.01
C SER A 129 -11.38 -13.63 -2.60
N GLN A 130 -11.38 -14.96 -2.78
CA GLN A 130 -12.51 -15.83 -2.41
C GLN A 130 -12.80 -15.85 -0.91
N ARG A 131 -11.80 -15.59 -0.06
CA ARG A 131 -11.96 -15.50 1.40
C ARG A 131 -12.59 -14.17 1.84
N LYS A 132 -12.59 -13.17 0.97
CA LYS A 132 -13.18 -11.85 1.24
C LYS A 132 -14.61 -11.84 0.72
N LYS A 133 -15.62 -11.72 1.59
CA LYS A 133 -17.01 -11.75 1.14
C LYS A 133 -17.23 -10.52 0.25
N LYS A 134 -18.02 -10.73 -0.81
CA LYS A 134 -18.38 -9.70 -1.79
C LYS A 134 -17.18 -9.04 -2.52
N CYS A 135 -15.97 -9.61 -2.47
CA CYS A 135 -14.84 -9.18 -3.29
C CYS A 135 -14.98 -9.75 -4.71
N ARG A 136 -15.21 -8.89 -5.70
CA ARG A 136 -15.21 -9.27 -7.12
C ARG A 136 -13.81 -9.11 -7.70
N MET A 137 -13.33 -10.18 -8.34
CA MET A 137 -12.02 -10.19 -8.99
C MET A 137 -12.17 -10.04 -10.50
N TYR A 138 -11.39 -9.13 -11.08
CA TYR A 138 -11.34 -8.87 -12.51
C TYR A 138 -9.93 -9.11 -13.04
N PHE A 139 -9.88 -9.60 -14.27
CA PHE A 139 -8.64 -9.85 -14.99
C PHE A 139 -8.47 -8.79 -16.07
N PHE A 140 -7.29 -8.16 -16.08
CA PHE A 140 -6.89 -7.31 -17.19
C PHE A 140 -6.19 -8.20 -18.22
N THR A 141 -6.77 -8.29 -19.42
CA THR A 141 -6.28 -9.10 -20.54
C THR A 141 -5.65 -8.23 -21.62
#